data_AF-J7J573-F1
#
_entry.id   AF-J7J573-F1
#
_cell.length_a   1.000
_cell.length_b   1.000
_cell.length_c   1.000
_cell.angle_alpha   90.00
_cell.angle_beta   90.00
_cell.angle_gamma   90.00
#
_symmetry.space_group_name_H-M   'P 1'
#
loop_
_entity.id
_entity.type
_entity.pdbx_description
1 polymer ?
#
loop_
_entity_poly.entity_id
_entity_poly.type
_entity_poly.pdbx_seq_one_letter_code
_entity_poly.pdbx_strand_id
1 'polypeptide(L)'
;MNYIDKARELGEALSQTPEVQELKAAEAAIMADPASKEAFAQYQEKERGIVTTQMISKIAPEKDTISLLDLKVRLMNRYPLIKAYFIQQQSYEKLMAMVNLTLTTAMHGMPSANDLPIPEELKGMAQQILDKISGGNVMEKMQISPDMLKGIKLPPTL
;
A
#
# COMPACT_ATOMS: atom_id res chain seq x y z
N MET A 1 3.74 2.43 29.46
CA MET A 1 4.26 2.77 28.12
C MET A 1 3.10 3.33 27.32
N ASN A 2 3.21 4.54 26.75
CA ASN A 2 2.13 5.21 26.03
C ASN A 2 2.15 4.81 24.55
N TYR A 3 0.99 4.56 23.94
CA TYR A 3 0.85 4.27 22.50
C TYR A 3 1.43 5.39 21.63
N ILE A 4 1.37 6.65 22.09
CA ILE A 4 1.98 7.79 21.40
C ILE A 4 3.50 7.67 21.35
N ASP A 5 4.14 7.20 22.42
CA ASP A 5 5.60 7.01 22.44
C ASP A 5 6.02 5.88 21.52
N LYS A 6 5.23 4.79 21.45
CA LYS A 6 5.45 3.70 20.49
C LYS A 6 5.22 4.12 19.05
N ALA A 7 4.23 4.97 18.77
CA ALA A 7 4.01 5.52 17.44
C ALA A 7 5.18 6.42 17.00
N ARG A 8 5.77 7.19 17.94
CA ARG A 8 6.97 7.98 17.67
C ARG A 8 8.17 7.10 17.37
N GLU A 9 8.42 6.07 18.17
CA GLU A 9 9.49 5.08 17.95
C GLU A 9 9.36 4.39 16.58
N LEU A 10 8.13 4.02 16.19
CA LEU A 10 7.84 3.49 14.86
C LEU A 10 8.15 4.52 13.76
N GLY A 11 7.73 5.78 13.93
CA GLY A 11 8.02 6.86 12.97
C GLY A 11 9.52 7.12 12.81
N GLU A 12 10.27 7.09 13.90
CA GLU A 12 11.74 7.20 13.89
C GLU A 12 12.37 6.02 13.15
N ALA A 13 11.93 4.79 13.41
CA ALA A 13 12.40 3.61 12.69
C ALA A 13 12.07 3.67 11.19
N LEU A 14 10.84 4.06 10.82
CA LEU A 14 10.43 4.24 9.43
C LEU A 14 11.25 5.32 8.73
N SER A 15 11.64 6.38 9.44
CA SER A 15 12.47 7.44 8.86
C SER A 15 13.84 6.97 8.38
N GLN A 16 14.32 5.83 8.91
CA GLN A 16 15.61 5.23 8.55
C GLN A 16 15.50 4.18 7.43
N THR A 17 14.29 3.90 6.92
CA THR A 17 14.13 2.92 5.85
C THR A 17 14.62 3.47 4.51
N PRO A 18 15.10 2.60 3.61
CA PRO A 18 15.57 3.05 2.29
C PRO A 18 14.48 3.78 1.52
N GLU A 19 13.21 3.39 1.60
CA GLU A 19 12.12 4.04 0.87
C GLU A 19 11.95 5.51 1.27
N VAL A 20 12.07 5.82 2.57
CA VAL A 20 11.98 7.22 3.05
C VAL A 20 13.23 8.01 2.67
N GLN A 21 14.41 7.41 2.77
CA GLN A 21 15.67 8.07 2.42
C GLN A 21 15.75 8.36 0.92
N GLU A 22 15.36 7.40 0.08
CA GLU A 22 15.32 7.53 -1.38
C GLU A 22 14.28 8.55 -1.83
N LEU A 23 13.11 8.59 -1.18
CA LEU A 23 12.10 9.62 -1.44
C LEU A 23 12.64 11.03 -1.14
N LYS A 24 13.27 11.22 0.02
CA LYS A 24 13.91 12.49 0.41
C LYS A 24 15.02 12.90 -0.56
N ALA A 25 15.86 11.94 -0.97
CA ALA A 25 16.93 12.19 -1.93
C ALA A 25 16.38 12.60 -3.30
N ALA A 26 15.32 11.94 -3.78
CA ALA A 26 14.67 12.29 -5.04
C ALA A 26 14.04 13.68 -4.99
N GLU A 27 13.42 14.05 -3.86
CA GLU A 27 12.89 15.40 -3.65
C GLU A 27 14.00 16.45 -3.64
N ALA A 28 15.10 16.21 -2.91
CA ALA A 28 16.26 17.10 -2.89
C ALA A 28 16.86 17.29 -4.30
N ALA A 29 16.92 16.23 -5.10
CA ALA A 29 17.39 16.30 -6.48
C ALA A 29 16.48 17.18 -7.35
N ILE A 30 15.16 17.12 -7.20
CA ILE A 30 14.23 18.04 -7.86
C ILE A 30 14.50 19.49 -7.43
N MET A 31 14.69 19.73 -6.14
CA MET A 31 14.91 21.09 -5.61
C MET A 31 16.23 21.71 -6.06
N ALA A 32 17.23 20.87 -6.37
CA ALA A 32 18.53 21.30 -6.90
C ALA A 32 18.48 21.66 -8.40
N ASP A 33 17.50 21.18 -9.16
CA ASP A 33 17.32 21.50 -10.58
C ASP A 33 16.22 22.57 -10.77
N PRO A 34 16.55 23.79 -11.24
CA PRO A 34 15.56 24.87 -11.34
C PRO A 34 14.36 24.54 -12.23
N ALA A 35 14.56 23.84 -13.35
CA ALA A 35 13.50 23.51 -14.29
C ALA A 35 12.54 22.46 -13.71
N SER A 36 13.06 21.41 -13.08
CA SER A 36 12.24 20.40 -12.40
C SER A 36 11.55 20.99 -11.18
N LYS A 37 12.22 21.85 -10.40
CA LYS A 37 11.63 22.54 -9.25
C LYS A 37 10.41 23.36 -9.63
N GLU A 38 10.51 24.19 -10.67
CA GLU A 38 9.39 25.01 -11.12
C GLU A 38 8.22 24.14 -11.60
N ALA A 39 8.52 23.11 -12.39
CA ALA A 39 7.50 22.20 -12.90
C ALA A 39 6.82 21.38 -11.78
N PHE A 40 7.59 20.97 -10.78
CA PHE A 40 7.08 20.25 -9.62
C PHE A 40 6.25 21.13 -8.68
N ALA A 41 6.60 22.42 -8.55
CA ALA A 41 5.80 23.38 -7.78
C ALA A 41 4.37 23.52 -8.33
N GLN A 42 4.20 23.50 -9.67
CA GLN A 42 2.88 23.53 -10.30
C GLN A 42 2.02 22.30 -9.93
N TYR A 43 2.66 21.13 -9.82
CA TYR A 43 1.99 19.93 -9.35
C TYR A 43 1.56 20.06 -7.89
N GLN A 44 2.47 20.47 -7.00
CA GLN A 44 2.19 20.63 -5.57
C GLN A 44 1.09 21.65 -5.30
N GLU A 45 1.06 22.76 -6.03
CA GLU A 45 0.02 23.77 -5.89
C GLU A 45 -1.37 23.22 -6.25
N LYS A 46 -1.46 22.48 -7.34
CA LYS A 46 -2.71 21.85 -7.79
C LYS A 46 -3.19 20.78 -6.83
N GLU A 47 -2.28 19.93 -6.35
CA GLU A 47 -2.56 18.90 -5.35
C GLU A 47 -3.10 19.53 -4.06
N ARG A 48 -2.43 20.57 -3.54
CA ARG A 48 -2.89 21.30 -2.35
C ARG A 48 -4.27 21.92 -2.54
N GLY A 49 -4.55 22.46 -3.73
CA GLY A 49 -5.86 23.03 -4.07
C GLY A 49 -6.99 21.99 -4.01
N ILE A 50 -6.75 20.78 -4.52
CA ILE A 50 -7.72 19.68 -4.47
C ILE A 50 -7.97 19.23 -3.04
N VAL A 51 -6.90 19.04 -2.25
CA VAL A 51 -7.03 18.65 -0.84
C VAL A 51 -7.79 19.70 -0.05
N THR A 52 -7.48 20.99 -0.24
CA THR A 52 -8.20 22.10 0.41
C THR A 52 -9.68 22.10 0.04
N THR A 53 -9.98 21.91 -1.25
CA THR A 53 -11.37 21.81 -1.73
C THR A 53 -12.08 20.63 -1.09
N GLN A 54 -11.46 19.46 -1.05
CA GLN A 54 -12.01 18.26 -0.43
C GLN A 54 -12.27 18.45 1.08
N MET A 55 -11.42 19.19 1.81
CA MET A 55 -11.67 19.50 3.21
C MET A 55 -12.93 20.34 3.41
N ILE A 56 -13.20 21.28 2.50
CA ILE A 56 -14.35 22.20 2.58
C ILE A 56 -15.64 21.53 2.10
N SER A 57 -15.61 20.91 0.92
CA SER A 57 -16.78 20.33 0.26
C SER A 57 -17.07 18.88 0.68
N LYS A 58 -16.15 18.23 1.41
CA LYS A 58 -16.10 16.78 1.69
C LYS A 58 -15.99 15.89 0.44
N ILE A 59 -15.88 16.48 -0.76
CA ILE A 59 -15.83 15.77 -2.04
C ILE A 59 -14.76 16.40 -2.93
N ALA A 60 -13.79 15.59 -3.38
CA ALA A 60 -12.82 16.04 -4.38
C ALA A 60 -13.52 16.12 -5.76
N PRO A 61 -13.48 17.26 -6.47
CA PRO A 61 -14.08 17.37 -7.79
C PRO A 61 -13.39 16.44 -8.78
N GLU A 62 -14.13 15.54 -9.43
CA GLU A 62 -13.58 14.54 -10.37
C GLU A 62 -12.73 15.17 -11.47
N LYS A 63 -13.19 16.30 -12.02
CA LYS A 63 -12.48 17.06 -13.05
C LYS A 63 -11.09 17.49 -12.59
N ASP A 64 -10.95 17.92 -11.34
CA ASP A 64 -9.68 18.42 -10.82
C ASP A 64 -8.71 17.25 -10.55
N THR A 65 -9.24 16.13 -10.05
CA THR A 65 -8.48 14.88 -9.86
C THR A 65 -7.94 14.34 -11.19
N ILE A 66 -8.77 14.27 -12.23
CA ILE A 66 -8.33 13.84 -13.58
C ILE A 66 -7.24 14.79 -14.10
N SER A 67 -7.47 16.10 -13.95
CA SER A 67 -6.53 17.11 -14.42
C SER A 67 -5.20 17.11 -13.64
N LEU A 68 -5.17 16.60 -12.40
CA LEU A 68 -3.95 16.37 -11.63
C LEU A 68 -3.19 15.14 -12.14
N LEU A 69 -3.92 14.05 -12.45
CA LEU A 69 -3.33 12.85 -13.02
C LEU A 69 -2.66 13.13 -14.38
N ASP A 70 -3.33 13.87 -15.26
CA ASP A 70 -2.77 14.29 -16.54
C ASP A 70 -1.51 15.15 -16.38
N LEU A 71 -1.50 16.04 -15.38
CA LEU A 71 -0.33 16.85 -15.05
C LEU A 71 0.82 15.95 -14.59
N LYS A 72 0.56 15.02 -13.67
CA LYS A 72 1.55 14.06 -13.18
C LYS A 72 2.19 13.26 -14.31
N VAL A 73 1.39 12.70 -15.23
CA VAL A 73 1.89 11.95 -16.39
C VAL A 73 2.75 12.83 -17.30
N ARG A 74 2.31 14.04 -17.62
CA ARG A 74 3.10 14.97 -18.45
C ARG A 74 4.44 15.32 -17.80
N LEU A 75 4.46 15.57 -16.50
CA LEU A 75 5.69 15.89 -15.78
C LEU A 75 6.65 14.69 -15.72
N MET A 76 6.14 13.49 -15.47
CA MET A 76 6.95 12.26 -15.48
C MET A 76 7.59 11.98 -16.84
N ASN A 77 6.91 12.31 -17.94
CA ASN A 77 7.46 12.10 -19.29
C ASN A 77 8.53 13.13 -19.66
N ARG A 78 8.43 14.35 -19.11
CA ARG A 78 9.31 15.47 -19.48
C ARG A 78 10.50 15.64 -18.55
N TYR A 79 10.37 15.32 -17.26
CA TYR A 79 11.38 15.57 -16.24
C TYR A 79 11.78 14.26 -15.55
N PRO A 80 12.97 13.70 -15.87
CA PRO A 80 13.43 12.44 -15.28
C PRO A 80 13.51 12.45 -13.76
N LEU A 81 13.89 13.58 -13.15
CA LEU A 81 13.95 13.73 -11.70
C LEU A 81 12.56 13.62 -11.05
N ILE A 82 11.55 14.23 -11.68
CA ILE A 82 10.16 14.11 -11.23
C ILE A 82 9.65 12.67 -11.39
N LYS A 83 10.01 12.00 -12.48
CA LYS A 83 9.70 10.58 -12.66
C LYS A 83 10.31 9.72 -11.55
N ALA A 84 11.59 9.94 -11.24
CA ALA A 84 12.28 9.21 -10.18
C ALA A 84 11.60 9.41 -8.82
N TYR A 85 11.24 10.66 -8.49
CA TYR A 85 10.47 10.97 -7.28
C TYR A 85 9.15 10.19 -7.21
N PHE A 86 8.36 10.17 -8.29
CA PHE A 86 7.07 9.46 -8.26
C PHE A 86 7.21 7.94 -8.15
N ILE A 87 8.30 7.36 -8.68
CA ILE A 87 8.62 5.95 -8.46
C ILE A 87 8.90 5.70 -6.97
N GLN A 88 9.71 6.56 -6.34
CA GLN A 88 10.02 6.41 -4.92
C GLN A 88 8.82 6.70 -4.00
N GLN A 89 7.97 7.65 -4.39
CA GLN A 89 6.71 7.92 -3.70
C GLN A 89 5.83 6.67 -3.68
N GLN A 90 5.74 5.93 -4.80
CA GLN A 90 4.97 4.70 -4.85
C GLN A 90 5.56 3.60 -3.93
N SER A 91 6.89 3.48 -3.87
CA SER A 91 7.55 2.53 -2.96
C SER A 91 7.25 2.86 -1.49
N TYR A 92 7.34 4.14 -1.12
CA TYR A 92 6.98 4.62 0.21
C TYR A 92 5.49 4.37 0.55
N GLU A 93 4.58 4.65 -0.38
CA GLU A 93 3.14 4.39 -0.20
C GLU A 93 2.85 2.91 0.05
N LYS A 94 3.56 2.01 -0.64
CA LYS A 94 3.45 0.56 -0.40
C LYS A 94 3.95 0.18 1.00
N LEU A 95 5.08 0.73 1.45
CA LEU A 95 5.59 0.52 2.80
C LEU A 95 4.56 0.97 3.84
N MET A 96 4.01 2.17 3.69
CA MET A 96 3.00 2.71 4.61
C MET A 96 1.70 1.90 4.60
N ALA A 97 1.26 1.44 3.43
CA ALA A 97 0.10 0.55 3.32
C ALA A 97 0.33 -0.77 4.09
N MET A 98 1.54 -1.34 4.00
CA MET A 98 1.90 -2.55 4.74
C MET A 98 1.93 -2.29 6.25
N VAL A 99 2.50 -1.18 6.71
CA VAL A 99 2.47 -0.79 8.12
C VAL A 99 1.04 -0.67 8.63
N ASN A 100 0.17 0.03 7.90
CA ASN A 100 -1.24 0.19 8.27
C ASN A 100 -1.96 -1.16 8.31
N LEU A 101 -1.69 -2.05 7.35
CA LEU A 101 -2.25 -3.40 7.32
C LEU A 101 -1.79 -4.22 8.53
N THR A 102 -0.50 -4.20 8.87
CA THR A 102 0.05 -4.90 10.03
C THR A 102 -0.57 -4.41 11.34
N LEU A 103 -0.67 -3.09 11.51
CA LEU A 103 -1.30 -2.49 12.70
C LEU A 103 -2.78 -2.86 12.79
N THR A 104 -3.52 -2.75 11.68
CA THR A 104 -4.94 -3.11 11.64
C THR A 104 -5.13 -4.59 11.97
N THR A 105 -4.29 -5.46 11.40
CA THR A 105 -4.30 -6.90 11.64
C THR A 105 -4.00 -7.24 13.09
N ALA A 106 -3.03 -6.56 13.71
CA ALA A 106 -2.69 -6.76 15.12
C ALA A 106 -3.81 -6.30 16.07
N MET A 107 -4.56 -5.26 15.71
CA MET A 107 -5.64 -4.71 16.53
C MET A 107 -6.96 -5.47 16.39
N HIS A 108 -7.33 -5.86 15.17
CA HIS A 108 -8.66 -6.37 14.84
C HIS A 108 -8.66 -7.79 14.24
N GLY A 109 -7.49 -8.39 14.02
CA GLY A 109 -7.34 -9.59 13.19
C GLY A 109 -7.24 -9.24 11.70
N MET A 110 -6.89 -10.22 10.86
CA MET A 110 -6.69 -9.97 9.42
C MET A 110 -8.00 -9.48 8.79
N PRO A 111 -8.02 -8.27 8.18
CA PRO A 111 -9.22 -7.78 7.51
C PRO A 111 -9.58 -8.73 6.37
N SER A 112 -10.86 -9.02 6.22
CA SER A 112 -11.33 -9.75 5.05
C SER A 112 -11.37 -8.82 3.84
N ALA A 113 -11.37 -9.36 2.62
CA ALA A 113 -11.54 -8.54 1.42
C ALA A 113 -12.87 -7.75 1.40
N ASN A 114 -13.84 -8.15 2.23
CA ASN A 114 -15.11 -7.45 2.40
C ASN A 114 -14.99 -6.18 3.26
N ASP A 115 -13.94 -6.07 4.08
CA ASP A 115 -13.70 -4.93 4.97
C ASP A 115 -12.86 -3.83 4.30
N LEU A 116 -12.34 -4.09 3.10
CA LEU A 116 -11.55 -3.15 2.32
C LEU A 116 -12.46 -2.29 1.43
N PRO A 117 -12.24 -0.96 1.33
CA PRO A 117 -12.97 -0.08 0.42
C PRO A 117 -12.48 -0.25 -1.02
N ILE A 118 -12.65 -1.44 -1.57
CA ILE A 118 -12.27 -1.82 -2.92
C ILE A 118 -13.51 -2.20 -3.74
N PRO A 119 -13.54 -1.91 -5.06
CA PRO A 119 -14.60 -2.36 -5.96
C PRO A 119 -14.86 -3.87 -5.82
N GLU A 120 -16.13 -4.29 -5.90
CA GLU A 120 -16.53 -5.70 -5.75
C GLU A 120 -15.76 -6.63 -6.70
N GLU A 121 -15.48 -6.15 -7.90
CA GLU A 121 -14.72 -6.84 -8.95
C GLU A 121 -13.29 -7.20 -8.52
N LEU A 122 -12.70 -6.42 -7.61
CA LEU A 122 -11.33 -6.59 -7.14
C LEU A 122 -11.23 -7.33 -5.80
N LYS A 123 -12.36 -7.59 -5.13
CA LYS A 123 -12.39 -8.28 -3.83
C LYS A 123 -11.79 -9.68 -3.89
N GLY A 124 -12.06 -10.43 -4.96
CA GLY A 124 -11.51 -11.79 -5.12
C GLY A 124 -9.98 -11.80 -5.19
N MET A 125 -9.39 -10.83 -5.90
CA MET A 125 -7.94 -10.68 -5.98
C MET A 125 -7.35 -10.20 -4.64
N ALA A 126 -8.02 -9.27 -3.96
CA ALA A 126 -7.59 -8.81 -2.65
C ALA A 126 -7.57 -9.94 -1.61
N GLN A 127 -8.57 -10.83 -1.63
CA GLN A 127 -8.63 -11.99 -0.73
C GLN A 127 -7.45 -12.93 -0.97
N GLN A 128 -7.13 -13.23 -2.23
CA GLN A 128 -5.98 -14.08 -2.57
C GLN A 128 -4.64 -13.49 -2.12
N ILE A 129 -4.51 -12.16 -2.13
CA ILE A 129 -3.30 -11.48 -1.65
C ILE A 129 -3.21 -11.57 -0.12
N LEU A 130 -4.32 -11.34 0.58
CA LEU A 130 -4.40 -11.45 2.04
C LEU A 130 -4.08 -12.88 2.51
N ASP A 131 -4.60 -13.91 1.84
CA ASP A 131 -4.34 -15.33 2.16
C ASP A 131 -2.86 -15.69 1.96
N LYS A 132 -2.19 -15.09 0.97
CA LYS A 132 -0.75 -15.27 0.75
C LYS A 132 0.09 -14.54 1.81
N ILE A 133 -0.35 -13.37 2.27
CA ILE A 133 0.35 -12.57 3.30
C ILE A 133 0.20 -13.20 4.69
N SER A 134 -0.92 -13.85 5.00
CA SER A 134 -1.13 -14.52 6.30
C SER A 134 -0.33 -15.82 6.45
N GLY A 135 0.38 -16.27 5.42
CA GLY A 135 1.06 -17.56 5.47
C GLY A 135 0.08 -18.72 5.58
N GLY A 136 -1.03 -18.65 4.83
CA GLY A 136 -2.04 -19.71 4.74
C GLY A 136 -1.52 -21.01 4.15
N ASN A 137 -0.68 -21.72 4.91
CA ASN A 137 -0.62 -23.16 4.87
C ASN A 137 -1.91 -23.65 5.54
N VAL A 138 -3.04 -23.48 4.85
CA VAL A 138 -4.18 -24.33 5.10
C VAL A 138 -3.64 -25.70 4.69
N MET A 139 -3.14 -26.47 5.66
CA MET A 139 -3.19 -27.92 5.52
C MET A 139 -4.59 -28.18 5.00
N GLU A 140 -4.68 -28.57 3.72
CA GLU A 140 -5.83 -29.26 3.20
C GLU A 140 -6.22 -30.18 4.35
N LYS A 141 -7.38 -29.90 4.97
CA LYS A 141 -8.09 -30.94 5.67
C LYS A 141 -8.28 -31.99 4.59
N MET A 142 -7.34 -32.92 4.52
CA MET A 142 -7.39 -34.10 3.71
C MET A 142 -8.64 -34.77 4.25
N GLN A 143 -9.76 -34.51 3.58
CA GLN A 143 -11.02 -35.16 3.88
C GLN A 143 -10.75 -36.60 3.51
N ILE A 144 -10.29 -37.37 4.49
CA ILE A 144 -10.20 -38.81 4.38
C ILE A 144 -11.66 -39.26 4.28
N SER A 145 -12.16 -39.33 3.06
CA SER A 145 -13.48 -39.89 2.78
C SER A 145 -13.50 -41.32 3.30
N PRO A 146 -14.61 -41.78 3.91
CA PRO A 146 -14.72 -43.14 4.46
C PRO A 146 -14.38 -44.26 3.47
N ASP A 147 -14.44 -44.00 2.16
CA ASP A 147 -14.07 -44.95 1.12
C ASP A 147 -12.55 -45.21 1.00
N MET A 148 -11.69 -44.33 1.51
CA MET A 148 -10.23 -44.54 1.54
C MET A 148 -9.79 -45.57 2.60
N LEU A 149 -10.68 -45.93 3.53
CA LEU A 149 -10.42 -46.93 4.58
C LEU A 149 -10.81 -48.37 4.18
N LYS A 150 -11.40 -48.60 3.00
CA LYS A 150 -11.87 -49.94 2.58
C LYS A 150 -10.78 -50.90 2.10
N GLY A 151 -9.51 -50.49 2.06
CA GLY A 151 -8.42 -51.29 1.48
C GLY A 151 -7.32 -51.74 2.43
N ILE A 152 -7.25 -51.23 3.66
CA ILE A 152 -6.11 -51.49 4.55
C ILE A 152 -6.43 -52.72 5.41
N LYS A 153 -6.03 -53.90 4.94
CA LYS A 153 -5.89 -55.08 5.80
C LYS A 153 -4.71 -54.86 6.75
N LEU A 154 -5.00 -54.66 8.03
CA LEU A 154 -4.01 -54.73 9.10
C LEU A 154 -3.49 -56.18 9.20
N PRO A 155 -2.17 -56.42 9.25
CA PRO A 155 -1.64 -57.73 9.62
C PRO A 155 -1.86 -57.99 11.12
N PRO A 156 -2.02 -59.25 11.53
CA PRO A 156 -2.31 -59.61 12.91
C PRO A 156 -1.11 -59.32 13.82
N THR A 157 -1.49 -58.91 15.03
CA THR A 157 -0.68 -58.55 16.19
C THR A 157 0.43 -59.54 16.56
N LEU A 158 1.57 -58.99 16.98
CA LEU A 158 2.46 -59.55 17.99
C LEU A 158 2.59 -58.53 19.12
#